data_AF-A0A920JGG6-F1
#
_entry.id   AF-A0A920JGG6-F1
#
_cell.length_a   1.000
_cell.length_b   1.000
_cell.length_c   1.000
_cell.angle_alpha   90.00
_cell.angle_beta   90.00
_cell.angle_gamma   90.00
#
_symmetry.space_group_name_H-M   'P 1'
#
loop_
_entity.id
_entity.type
_entity.pdbx_description
1 polymer ?
#
loop_
_entity_poly.entity_id
_entity_poly.type
_entity_poly.pdbx_seq_one_letter_code
_entity_poly.pdbx_strand_id
1 'polypeptide(L)'
;MRINGITYENIFLSQHGVHQGQNAAIALAGATAFLGLEIPVSIVENSFQDITLPGRFEVISKDPLVILDGAHNPPGALAAAQTLKSSFTLDGSKALIVGMTEEKDADWMLSNLDAGEFDCIFATEASSPRSMPSEDLASVASKYCSKTIVCPNPGKSTQRGNSNIIH
;
A
#
# COMPACT_ATOMS: atom_id res chain seq x y z
N MET A 1 -13.44 19.28 -3.91
CA MET A 1 -14.46 18.85 -2.91
C MET A 1 -15.16 20.07 -2.32
N ARG A 2 -16.37 19.94 -1.79
CA ARG A 2 -17.09 21.05 -1.13
C ARG A 2 -17.59 20.61 0.24
N ILE A 3 -17.25 21.37 1.29
CA ILE A 3 -17.62 21.08 2.69
C ILE A 3 -18.18 22.37 3.29
N ASN A 4 -19.41 22.32 3.81
CA ASN A 4 -20.13 23.44 4.46
C ASN A 4 -20.24 24.76 3.69
N GLY A 5 -19.88 24.80 2.41
CA GLY A 5 -19.93 26.02 1.59
C GLY A 5 -18.59 26.39 1.00
N ILE A 6 -17.48 25.99 1.63
CA ILE A 6 -16.13 26.13 1.10
C ILE A 6 -15.87 25.07 0.04
N THR A 7 -15.30 25.52 -1.08
CA THR A 7 -14.84 24.63 -2.16
C THR A 7 -13.32 24.57 -2.11
N TYR A 8 -12.80 23.34 -2.09
CA TYR A 8 -11.38 23.02 -2.15
C TYR A 8 -11.12 22.38 -3.51
N GLU A 9 -10.49 23.13 -4.42
CA GLU A 9 -10.21 22.71 -5.80
C GLU A 9 -8.71 22.64 -6.02
N ASN A 10 -8.26 21.67 -6.83
CA ASN A 10 -6.86 21.50 -7.22
C ASN A 10 -5.85 21.47 -6.05
N ILE A 11 -6.30 20.99 -4.87
CA ILE A 11 -5.42 20.78 -3.72
C ILE A 11 -4.47 19.63 -4.04
N PHE A 12 -3.17 19.92 -4.03
CA PHE A 12 -2.15 18.90 -4.15
C PHE A 12 -2.14 18.00 -2.91
N LEU A 13 -2.02 16.69 -3.13
CA LEU A 13 -1.87 15.69 -2.09
C LEU A 13 -0.59 14.90 -2.39
N SER A 14 0.34 14.86 -1.43
CA SER A 14 1.62 14.17 -1.60
C SER A 14 1.51 12.65 -1.67
N GLN A 15 0.37 12.09 -1.29
CA GLN A 15 0.14 10.65 -1.20
C GLN A 15 -0.18 10.04 -2.56
N HIS A 16 0.35 8.84 -2.81
CA HIS A 16 0.10 8.10 -4.04
C HIS A 16 -1.25 7.36 -3.99
N GLY A 17 -1.95 7.34 -5.12
CA GLY A 17 -3.18 6.56 -5.30
C GLY A 17 -4.45 7.41 -5.25
N VAL A 18 -5.37 7.15 -6.19
CA VAL A 18 -6.63 7.91 -6.35
C VAL A 18 -7.50 7.86 -5.08
N HIS A 19 -7.48 6.73 -4.38
CA HIS A 19 -8.23 6.53 -3.14
C HIS A 19 -7.77 7.47 -2.00
N GLN A 20 -6.51 7.95 -2.02
CA GLN A 20 -6.03 8.89 -1.01
C GLN A 20 -6.72 10.25 -1.11
N GLY A 21 -7.15 10.67 -2.31
CA GLY A 21 -7.97 11.86 -2.45
C GLY A 21 -9.33 11.73 -1.73
N GLN A 22 -9.94 10.55 -1.77
CA GLN A 22 -11.17 10.27 -1.03
C GLN A 22 -10.93 10.24 0.48
N ASN A 23 -9.85 9.58 0.94
CA ASN A 23 -9.47 9.55 2.35
C ASN A 23 -9.21 10.97 2.89
N ALA A 24 -8.49 11.79 2.13
CA ALA A 24 -8.20 13.18 2.49
C ALA A 24 -9.48 14.02 2.58
N ALA A 25 -10.43 13.81 1.66
CA ALA A 25 -11.73 14.49 1.71
C ALA A 25 -12.57 14.08 2.94
N ILE A 26 -12.60 12.78 3.26
CA ILE A 26 -13.29 12.27 4.46
C ILE A 26 -12.63 12.80 5.72
N ALA A 27 -11.29 12.80 5.80
CA ALA A 27 -10.54 13.32 6.92
C ALA A 27 -10.80 14.81 7.13
N LEU A 28 -10.83 15.61 6.05
CA LEU A 28 -11.14 17.03 6.14
C LEU A 28 -12.58 17.28 6.59
N ALA A 29 -13.54 16.51 6.07
CA ALA A 29 -14.94 16.59 6.50
C ALA A 29 -15.09 16.25 7.98
N GLY A 30 -14.43 15.19 8.44
CA GLY A 30 -14.38 14.80 9.85
C GLY A 30 -13.75 15.87 10.74
N ALA A 31 -12.60 16.43 10.32
CA ALA A 31 -11.92 17.49 11.05
C ALA A 31 -12.77 18.77 11.14
N THR A 32 -13.42 19.17 10.05
CA THR A 32 -14.34 20.33 10.01
C THR A 32 -15.50 20.13 10.97
N ALA A 33 -16.13 18.94 10.95
CA ALA A 33 -17.23 18.61 11.85
C ALA A 33 -16.79 18.56 13.33
N PHE A 34 -15.62 17.99 13.61
CA PHE A 34 -15.08 17.88 14.97
C PHE A 34 -14.71 19.24 15.57
N LEU A 35 -14.04 20.10 14.79
CA LEU A 35 -13.63 21.43 15.24
C LEU A 35 -14.82 22.41 15.29
N GLY A 36 -15.92 22.11 14.60
CA GLY A 36 -17.10 22.97 14.50
C GLY A 36 -16.84 24.28 13.75
N LEU A 37 -15.75 24.35 12.98
CA LEU A 37 -15.35 25.52 12.21
C LEU A 37 -14.85 25.11 10.84
N GLU A 38 -14.99 26.03 9.89
CA GLU A 38 -14.46 25.87 8.56
C GLU A 38 -12.92 25.97 8.58
N ILE A 39 -12.26 25.03 7.92
CA ILE A 39 -10.79 25.00 7.82
C ILE A 39 -10.38 25.84 6.60
N PRO A 40 -9.57 26.91 6.77
CA PRO A 40 -9.11 27.71 5.64
C PRO A 40 -8.39 26.88 4.57
N VAL A 41 -8.63 27.20 3.30
CA VAL A 41 -8.03 26.50 2.15
C VAL A 41 -6.51 26.45 2.26
N SER A 42 -5.86 27.56 2.64
CA SER A 42 -4.41 27.63 2.80
C SER A 42 -3.85 26.68 3.87
N ILE A 43 -4.62 26.39 4.93
CA ILE A 43 -4.21 25.40 5.94
C ILE A 43 -4.27 24.00 5.32
N VAL A 44 -5.31 23.71 4.54
CA VAL A 44 -5.46 22.42 3.86
C VAL A 44 -4.35 22.21 2.83
N GLU A 45 -4.06 23.21 1.99
CA GLU A 45 -2.98 23.18 1.00
C GLU A 45 -1.64 22.86 1.65
N ASN A 46 -1.25 23.63 2.67
CA ASN A 46 0.01 23.42 3.38
C ASN A 46 0.06 22.05 4.06
N SER A 47 -1.04 21.60 4.66
CA SER A 47 -1.08 20.32 5.38
C SER A 47 -1.02 19.12 4.45
N PHE A 48 -1.66 19.18 3.28
CA PHE A 48 -1.73 18.06 2.34
C PHE A 48 -0.49 17.97 1.46
N GLN A 49 0.24 19.07 1.30
CA GLN A 49 1.49 19.10 0.56
C GLN A 49 2.60 18.27 1.22
N ASP A 50 2.67 18.27 2.56
CA ASP A 50 3.75 17.62 3.31
C ASP A 50 3.27 16.45 4.17
N ILE A 51 2.02 15.98 3.97
CA ILE A 51 1.51 14.85 4.74
C ILE A 51 2.35 13.61 4.48
N THR A 52 2.68 12.89 5.55
CA THR A 52 3.36 11.60 5.51
C THR A 52 2.47 10.57 6.19
N LEU A 53 2.22 9.44 5.53
CA LEU A 53 1.45 8.33 6.08
C LEU A 53 2.32 7.07 6.10
N PRO A 54 3.00 6.78 7.23
CA PRO A 54 3.85 5.59 7.33
C PRO A 54 3.07 4.32 6.98
N GLY A 55 3.65 3.49 6.11
CA GLY A 55 3.05 2.24 5.63
C GLY A 55 1.83 2.41 4.72
N ARG A 56 1.63 3.56 4.08
CA ARG A 56 0.61 3.76 3.03
C ARG A 56 1.29 4.18 1.74
N PHE A 57 1.54 3.20 0.88
CA PHE A 57 2.27 3.36 -0.37
C PHE A 57 3.56 4.19 -0.21
N GLU A 58 4.27 3.95 0.88
CA GLU A 58 5.43 4.72 1.33
C GLU A 58 6.68 4.30 0.57
N VAL A 59 7.28 5.23 -0.17
CA VAL A 59 8.54 4.99 -0.88
C VAL A 59 9.72 5.17 0.08
N ILE A 60 10.37 4.08 0.48
CA ILE A 60 11.50 4.10 1.42
C ILE A 60 12.88 4.04 0.72
N SER A 61 12.90 3.67 -0.55
CA SER A 61 14.08 3.72 -1.42
C SER A 61 13.66 3.94 -2.86
N LYS A 62 14.48 4.63 -3.66
CA LYS A 62 14.21 4.89 -5.09
C LYS A 62 15.13 4.13 -6.05
N ASP A 63 16.28 3.67 -5.57
CA ASP A 63 17.24 2.89 -6.36
C ASP A 63 17.91 1.80 -5.49
N PRO A 64 17.39 0.56 -5.50
CA PRO A 64 16.18 0.13 -6.18
C PRO A 64 14.92 0.74 -5.54
N LEU A 65 13.80 0.78 -6.28
CA LEU A 65 12.54 1.25 -5.73
C LEU A 65 12.04 0.26 -4.67
N VAL A 66 11.76 0.76 -3.47
CA VAL A 66 11.15 -0.03 -2.40
C VAL A 66 9.94 0.72 -1.84
N ILE A 67 8.78 0.07 -1.91
CA ILE A 67 7.49 0.61 -1.46
C ILE A 67 6.98 -0.25 -0.29
N LEU A 68 6.50 0.40 0.76
CA LEU A 68 5.77 -0.25 1.86
C LEU A 68 4.28 0.09 1.78
N ASP A 69 3.42 -0.92 1.82
CA ASP A 69 1.98 -0.73 1.92
C ASP A 69 1.31 -1.70 2.89
N GLY A 70 0.61 -1.16 3.87
CA GLY A 70 -0.17 -1.91 4.85
C GLY A 70 -1.55 -2.35 4.36
N ALA A 71 -1.72 -2.59 3.06
CA ALA A 71 -2.91 -3.16 2.46
C ALA A 71 -3.15 -4.54 3.05
N HIS A 72 -4.25 -4.64 3.77
CA HIS A 72 -4.49 -5.79 4.63
C HIS A 72 -5.93 -6.29 4.46
N ASN A 73 -6.66 -5.72 3.51
CA ASN A 73 -8.00 -6.10 3.08
C ASN A 73 -8.09 -5.97 1.54
N PRO A 74 -9.09 -6.59 0.90
CA PRO A 74 -9.19 -6.66 -0.56
C PRO A 74 -9.33 -5.30 -1.25
N PRO A 75 -10.19 -4.36 -0.79
CA PRO A 75 -10.24 -3.03 -1.38
C PRO A 75 -8.90 -2.28 -1.31
N GLY A 76 -8.17 -2.43 -0.20
CA GLY A 76 -6.83 -1.87 -0.03
C GLY A 76 -5.80 -2.52 -0.95
N ALA A 77 -5.84 -3.85 -1.09
CA ALA A 77 -4.99 -4.59 -2.02
C ALA A 77 -5.20 -4.14 -3.47
N LEU A 78 -6.46 -4.03 -3.91
CA LEU A 78 -6.81 -3.54 -5.23
C LEU A 78 -6.34 -2.10 -5.44
N ALA A 79 -6.53 -1.25 -4.43
CA ALA A 79 -6.07 0.13 -4.47
C ALA A 79 -4.54 0.23 -4.56
N ALA A 80 -3.81 -0.64 -3.86
CA ALA A 80 -2.35 -0.72 -3.95
C ALA A 80 -1.88 -1.16 -5.34
N ALA A 81 -2.47 -2.23 -5.90
CA ALA A 81 -2.15 -2.70 -7.25
C ALA A 81 -2.40 -1.63 -8.31
N GLN A 82 -3.54 -0.93 -8.24
CA GLN A 82 -3.86 0.18 -9.15
C GLN A 82 -2.91 1.36 -8.97
N THR A 83 -2.52 1.69 -7.74
CA THR A 83 -1.59 2.78 -7.45
C THR A 83 -0.21 2.46 -8.04
N LEU A 84 0.26 1.23 -7.89
CA LEU A 84 1.52 0.79 -8.47
C LEU A 84 1.52 0.98 -10.00
N LYS A 85 0.49 0.47 -10.68
CA LYS A 85 0.37 0.51 -12.14
C LYS A 85 0.25 1.93 -12.70
N SER A 86 -0.44 2.82 -11.97
CA SER A 86 -0.74 4.18 -12.46
C SER A 86 0.32 5.21 -12.11
N SER A 87 1.03 5.01 -10.99
CA SER A 87 1.94 6.03 -10.43
C SER A 87 3.42 5.72 -10.64
N PHE A 88 3.77 4.48 -11.00
CA PHE A 88 5.16 4.05 -11.13
C PHE A 88 5.40 3.36 -12.47
N THR A 89 6.43 3.80 -13.18
CA THR A 89 7.01 3.05 -14.30
C THR A 89 8.18 2.26 -13.72
N LEU A 90 8.04 0.93 -13.68
CA LEU A 90 9.05 0.06 -13.10
C LEU A 90 9.88 -0.56 -14.23
N ASP A 91 11.16 -0.21 -14.26
CA ASP A 91 12.13 -0.90 -15.12
C ASP A 91 12.71 -2.10 -14.36
N GLY A 92 12.91 -3.22 -15.07
CA GLY A 92 13.49 -4.44 -14.51
C GLY A 92 12.50 -5.33 -13.74
N SER A 93 13.03 -6.23 -12.91
CA SER A 93 12.22 -7.22 -12.19
C SER A 93 11.45 -6.63 -11.01
N LYS A 94 10.24 -7.13 -10.78
CA LYS A 94 9.33 -6.78 -9.69
C LYS A 94 9.25 -7.93 -8.68
N ALA A 95 9.48 -7.64 -7.41
CA ALA A 95 9.32 -8.58 -6.32
C ALA A 95 8.24 -8.13 -5.34
N LEU A 96 7.34 -9.04 -4.96
CA LEU A 96 6.36 -8.85 -3.89
C LEU A 96 6.88 -9.55 -2.64
N ILE A 97 6.91 -8.86 -1.51
CA ILE A 97 7.06 -9.43 -0.17
C ILE A 97 5.69 -9.33 0.47
N VAL A 98 5.15 -10.44 0.96
CA VAL A 98 3.79 -10.46 1.50
C VAL A 98 3.75 -11.30 2.77
N GLY A 99 3.18 -10.73 3.82
CA GLY A 99 2.86 -11.39 5.07
C GLY A 99 1.45 -11.00 5.52
N MET A 100 0.68 -11.96 6.01
CA MET A 100 -0.70 -11.72 6.41
C MET A 100 -1.11 -12.60 7.59
N THR A 101 -2.27 -12.30 8.18
CA THR A 101 -2.82 -13.07 9.30
C THR A 101 -3.73 -14.19 8.79
N GLU A 102 -3.83 -15.31 9.52
CA GLU A 102 -4.60 -16.51 9.15
C GLU A 102 -6.08 -16.25 8.87
N GLU A 103 -6.70 -15.28 9.55
CA GLU A 103 -8.11 -14.91 9.36
C GLU A 103 -8.43 -14.39 7.96
N LYS A 104 -7.41 -14.10 7.14
CA LYS A 104 -7.57 -13.51 5.83
C LYS A 104 -7.53 -14.57 4.75
N ASP A 105 -8.38 -14.38 3.75
CA ASP A 105 -8.31 -15.15 2.51
C ASP A 105 -7.06 -14.72 1.71
N ALA A 106 -6.01 -15.54 1.79
CA ALA A 106 -4.75 -15.28 1.10
C ALA A 106 -4.90 -15.28 -0.42
N ASP A 107 -5.74 -16.16 -0.96
CA ASP A 107 -5.96 -16.26 -2.41
C ASP A 107 -6.63 -14.99 -2.91
N TRP A 108 -7.66 -14.53 -2.19
CA TRP A 108 -8.36 -13.30 -2.54
C TRP A 108 -7.48 -12.06 -2.39
N MET A 109 -6.66 -11.98 -1.34
CA MET A 109 -5.70 -10.88 -1.18
C MET A 109 -4.68 -10.84 -2.33
N LEU A 110 -4.07 -11.98 -2.67
CA LEU A 110 -3.06 -12.07 -3.73
C LEU A 110 -3.65 -11.79 -5.11
N SER A 111 -4.87 -12.23 -5.37
CA SER A 111 -5.60 -11.87 -6.59
C SER A 111 -5.83 -10.36 -6.69
N ASN A 112 -6.24 -9.69 -5.61
CA ASN A 112 -6.49 -8.24 -5.63
C ASN A 112 -5.20 -7.42 -5.69
N LEU A 113 -4.08 -7.96 -5.20
CA LEU A 113 -2.76 -7.36 -5.36
C LEU A 113 -2.19 -7.52 -6.79
N ASP A 114 -2.91 -8.20 -7.69
CA ASP A 114 -2.42 -8.61 -9.00
C ASP A 114 -1.08 -9.36 -8.88
N ALA A 115 -0.97 -10.30 -7.94
CA ALA A 115 0.27 -10.99 -7.60
C ALA A 115 0.96 -11.69 -8.80
N GLY A 116 0.21 -12.03 -9.85
CA GLY A 116 0.76 -12.60 -11.09
C GLY A 116 1.60 -11.63 -11.93
N GLU A 117 1.56 -10.33 -11.63
CA GLU A 117 2.38 -9.30 -12.28
C GLU A 117 3.81 -9.25 -11.72
N PHE A 118 4.14 -10.02 -10.69
CA PHE A 118 5.45 -10.02 -10.04
C PHE A 118 6.30 -11.19 -10.51
N ASP A 119 7.59 -10.92 -10.76
CA ASP A 119 8.57 -11.94 -11.19
C ASP A 119 9.00 -12.86 -10.05
N CYS A 120 8.77 -12.44 -8.81
CA CYS A 120 9.12 -13.18 -7.60
C CYS A 120 8.19 -12.79 -6.46
N ILE A 121 7.75 -13.79 -5.68
CA ILE A 121 7.00 -13.56 -4.44
C ILE A 121 7.78 -14.13 -3.26
N PHE A 122 7.99 -13.33 -2.23
CA PHE A 122 8.50 -13.74 -0.93
C PHE A 122 7.34 -13.83 0.05
N ALA A 123 6.96 -15.04 0.43
CA ALA A 123 6.00 -15.25 1.50
C ALA A 123 6.73 -15.15 2.84
N THR A 124 6.25 -14.26 3.72
CA THR A 124 6.87 -13.99 5.02
C THR A 124 5.85 -14.03 6.14
N GLU A 125 6.32 -14.07 7.39
CA GLU A 125 5.45 -14.01 8.55
C GLU A 125 5.28 -12.55 8.98
N ALA A 126 4.03 -12.16 9.22
CA ALA A 126 3.72 -10.87 9.81
C ALA A 126 4.20 -10.82 11.27
N SER A 127 4.56 -9.63 11.75
CA SER A 127 4.90 -9.38 13.17
C SER A 127 3.66 -9.44 14.07
N SER A 128 2.99 -10.58 14.11
CA SER A 128 1.73 -10.81 14.83
C SER A 128 1.63 -12.28 15.24
N PRO A 129 1.09 -12.59 16.44
CA PRO A 129 0.84 -13.97 16.86
C PRO A 129 -0.23 -14.67 15.99
N ARG A 130 -0.99 -13.90 15.20
CA ARG A 130 -2.00 -14.43 14.26
C ARG A 130 -1.45 -14.56 12.84
N SER A 131 -0.13 -14.48 12.65
CA SER A 131 0.48 -14.59 11.32
C SER A 131 0.15 -15.94 10.71
N MET A 132 -0.24 -15.93 9.43
CA MET A 132 -0.24 -17.13 8.62
C MET A 132 1.20 -17.65 8.50
N PRO A 133 1.43 -18.96 8.63
CA PRO A 133 2.74 -19.55 8.35
C PRO A 133 3.18 -19.23 6.93
N SER A 134 4.46 -18.88 6.76
CA SER A 134 4.98 -18.46 5.45
C SER A 134 4.91 -19.56 4.40
N GLU A 135 4.95 -20.82 4.81
CA GLU A 135 4.79 -22.01 3.98
C GLU A 135 3.38 -22.13 3.42
N ASP A 136 2.36 -21.87 4.24
CA ASP A 136 0.96 -21.91 3.82
C ASP A 136 0.66 -20.78 2.84
N LEU A 137 1.17 -19.58 3.13
CA LEU A 137 1.06 -18.44 2.22
C LEU A 137 1.80 -18.70 0.90
N ALA A 138 2.98 -19.31 0.94
CA ALA A 138 3.72 -19.68 -0.27
C ALA A 138 2.98 -20.72 -1.12
N SER A 139 2.30 -21.67 -0.48
CA SER A 139 1.46 -22.66 -1.18
C SER A 139 0.39 -21.97 -2.03
N VAL A 140 -0.29 -20.95 -1.46
CA VAL A 140 -1.29 -20.16 -2.19
C VAL A 140 -0.63 -19.27 -3.26
N ALA A 141 0.45 -18.57 -2.93
CA ALA A 141 1.15 -17.67 -3.84
C ALA A 141 1.75 -18.37 -5.06
N SER A 142 2.10 -19.65 -4.94
CA SER A 142 2.63 -20.46 -6.05
C SER A 142 1.67 -20.57 -7.25
N LYS A 143 0.37 -20.34 -7.05
CA LYS A 143 -0.63 -20.26 -8.14
C LYS A 143 -0.44 -19.03 -9.03
N TYR A 144 0.11 -17.95 -8.49
CA TYR A 144 0.27 -16.66 -9.14
C TYR A 144 1.68 -16.47 -9.71
N CYS A 145 2.71 -16.94 -9.02
CA CYS A 145 4.10 -16.82 -9.44
C CYS A 145 4.88 -18.12 -9.18
N SER A 146 5.45 -18.70 -10.24
CA SER A 146 6.25 -19.92 -10.13
C SER A 146 7.51 -19.73 -9.28
N LYS A 147 8.01 -18.50 -9.18
CA LYS A 147 9.15 -18.13 -8.33
C LYS A 147 8.66 -17.60 -6.99
N THR A 148 8.06 -18.49 -6.20
CA THR A 148 7.65 -18.21 -4.83
C THR A 148 8.68 -18.73 -3.83
N ILE A 149 9.09 -17.90 -2.89
CA ILE A 149 10.15 -18.17 -1.90
C ILE A 149 9.58 -18.01 -0.49
N VAL A 150 9.74 -19.05 0.33
CA VAL A 150 9.44 -18.98 1.77
C VAL A 150 10.57 -18.22 2.48
N CYS A 151 10.24 -17.14 3.19
CA CYS A 151 11.17 -16.38 3.99
C CYS A 151 10.49 -15.87 5.27
N PRO A 152 10.52 -16.64 6.38
CA PRO A 152 9.75 -16.32 7.59
C PRO A 152 10.09 -14.95 8.20
N ASN A 153 11.31 -14.44 7.98
CA ASN A 153 11.72 -13.13 8.50
C ASN A 153 11.62 -12.03 7.43
N PRO A 154 10.76 -11.01 7.60
CA PRO A 154 10.56 -9.97 6.59
C PRO A 154 11.82 -9.16 6.31
N GLY A 155 12.66 -8.91 7.31
CA GLY A 155 13.93 -8.18 7.16
C GLY A 155 14.98 -8.92 6.33
N LYS A 156 14.89 -10.24 6.20
CA LYS A 156 15.76 -11.03 5.31
C LYS A 156 15.22 -11.08 3.88
N SER A 157 13.91 -10.91 3.70
CA SER A 157 13.26 -10.86 2.38
C SER A 157 13.68 -9.62 1.60
N THR A 158 13.78 -8.47 2.27
CA THR A 158 14.21 -7.20 1.65
C THR A 158 15.68 -7.21 1.20
N GLN A 159 16.56 -7.92 1.91
CA GLN A 159 17.98 -8.03 1.57
C GLN A 159 18.28 -8.96 0.37
N ARG A 160 17.33 -9.82 -0.02
CA ARG A 160 17.50 -10.78 -1.12
C ARG A 160 17.05 -10.26 -2.48
N GLY A 161 16.34 -9.13 -2.52
CA GLY A 161 15.88 -8.52 -3.76
C GLY A 161 16.83 -7.42 -4.24
N ASN A 162 17.62 -7.68 -5.27
CA ASN A 162 18.29 -6.62 -6.06
C ASN A 162 17.31 -6.06 -7.13
N SER A 163 16.04 -5.89 -6.79
CA SER A 163 14.92 -5.65 -7.71
C SER A 163 13.95 -4.64 -7.09
N ASN A 164 12.96 -4.15 -7.84
CA ASN A 164 11.94 -3.29 -7.24
C ASN A 164 11.10 -4.10 -6.25
N ILE A 165 11.02 -3.69 -4.99
CA ILE A 165 10.37 -4.44 -3.91
C ILE A 165 9.11 -3.73 -3.46
N ILE A 166 8.04 -4.50 -3.29
CA ILE A 166 6.81 -4.03 -2.64
C ILE A 166 6.54 -4.93 -1.45
N HIS A 167 6.38 -4.33 -0.27
CA HIS A 167 6.11 -5.01 0.98
C HIS A 167 4.69 -4.68 1.47
#